data_AF-A0A415R8Q2-F1
#
_entry.id   AF-A0A415R8Q2-F1
#
_cell.length_a   1.000
_cell.length_b   1.000
_cell.length_c   1.000
_cell.angle_alpha   90.00
_cell.angle_beta   90.00
_cell.angle_gamma   90.00
#
_symmetry.space_group_name_H-M   'P 1'
#
loop_
_entity.id
_entity.type
_entity.pdbx_description
1 polymer ?
#
loop_
_entity_poly.entity_id
_entity_poly.type
_entity_poly.pdbx_seq_one_letter_code
_entity_poly.pdbx_strand_id
1 'polypeptide(L)'
;MKNGKLKGLLIALAALTSLQMGTIYAAESGDVPASLDADTLEYDMNTGEAVAVGNVLLKRGTSKVAGAHATYNSKTQAATVDGNVIAVRDDLRMTCDHLMSDGQEHMMATGNVHATQGDKSFSGEQVDYFPQQNDYVVIDRGGTMTQGDDTFTANRIYGWLKDEHYIGQGNAHVVSPSRGMEAGGDQMDYYGKEDKKAVITGNAWAVQENNTMRSNRMTIYLADDGSAKVQ
;
A
#
# COMPACT_ATOMS: atom_id res chain seq x y z
N MET A 1 1.72 22.85 18.17
CA MET A 1 0.93 22.35 17.03
C MET A 1 1.87 21.76 15.99
N LYS A 2 1.57 20.53 15.51
CA LYS A 2 2.16 19.79 14.36
C LYS A 2 3.54 19.11 14.52
N ASN A 3 3.64 18.05 15.33
CA ASN A 3 4.76 17.09 15.29
C ASN A 3 4.29 15.64 15.00
N GLY A 4 3.55 15.45 13.92
CA GLY A 4 3.07 14.13 13.46
C GLY A 4 3.62 13.68 12.09
N LYS A 5 4.48 14.48 11.45
CA LYS A 5 4.82 14.30 10.03
C LYS A 5 5.87 13.23 9.73
N LEU A 6 6.61 12.75 10.75
CA LEU A 6 7.75 11.85 10.52
C LEU A 6 7.37 10.38 10.30
N LYS A 7 6.11 10.01 10.54
CA LYS A 7 5.76 8.59 10.60
C LYS A 7 5.75 7.89 9.25
N GLY A 8 5.59 8.56 8.11
CA GLY A 8 5.11 7.81 6.95
C GLY A 8 5.59 8.20 5.59
N LEU A 9 6.91 8.23 5.40
CA LEU A 9 7.46 8.19 4.05
C LEU A 9 7.27 6.79 3.45
N LEU A 10 7.28 5.76 4.31
CA LEU A 10 7.15 4.36 3.91
C LEU A 10 5.86 3.69 4.42
N ILE A 11 5.09 4.37 5.29
CA ILE A 11 3.70 3.98 5.64
C ILE A 11 2.74 4.12 4.44
N ALA A 12 3.16 4.69 3.30
CA ALA A 12 2.34 4.76 2.09
C ALA A 12 1.87 3.38 1.60
N LEU A 13 2.54 2.30 2.03
CA LEU A 13 2.17 0.92 1.76
C LEU A 13 1.04 0.40 2.68
N ALA A 14 0.91 0.95 3.91
CA ALA A 14 -0.15 0.59 4.86
C ALA A 14 -1.52 1.17 4.49
N ALA A 15 -1.48 2.19 3.62
CA ALA A 15 -2.66 2.82 3.06
C ALA A 15 -3.44 1.82 2.20
N LEU A 16 -2.81 1.14 1.24
CA LEU A 16 -3.46 0.36 0.17
C LEU A 16 -4.28 -0.87 0.62
N THR A 17 -4.02 -1.38 1.82
CA THR A 17 -4.25 -2.79 2.17
C THR A 17 -5.42 -3.01 3.12
N SER A 18 -6.26 -2.02 3.11
CA SER A 18 -7.24 -1.73 4.13
C SER A 18 -8.62 -2.22 3.65
N LEU A 19 -8.73 -2.68 2.41
CA LEU A 19 -9.94 -3.23 1.83
C LEU A 19 -10.11 -4.70 2.24
N GLN A 20 -10.45 -4.94 3.51
CA GLN A 20 -10.94 -6.23 3.97
C GLN A 20 -12.28 -6.55 3.29
N MET A 21 -12.23 -7.05 2.05
CA MET A 21 -13.41 -7.44 1.28
C MET A 21 -13.98 -8.81 1.67
N GLY A 22 -13.40 -9.51 2.65
CA GLY A 22 -13.80 -10.90 2.92
C GLY A 22 -14.08 -11.28 4.36
N THR A 23 -14.48 -10.37 5.24
CA THR A 23 -15.03 -10.82 6.54
C THR A 23 -16.54 -11.09 6.48
N ILE A 24 -17.06 -12.04 5.70
CA ILE A 24 -18.39 -12.59 6.08
C ILE A 24 -18.18 -13.41 7.38
N TYR A 25 -18.05 -12.67 8.50
CA TYR A 25 -17.76 -13.04 9.89
C TYR A 25 -16.43 -13.84 10.07
N ALA A 26 -15.47 -13.44 10.89
CA ALA A 26 -15.55 -12.95 12.25
C ALA A 26 -14.24 -12.25 12.68
N ALA A 27 -14.34 -11.48 13.77
CA ALA A 27 -13.26 -10.86 14.55
C ALA A 27 -12.78 -9.45 14.15
N GLU A 28 -13.73 -8.59 13.76
CA GLU A 28 -13.94 -7.36 14.52
C GLU A 28 -15.37 -7.38 15.07
N SER A 29 -15.54 -7.02 16.33
CA SER A 29 -16.80 -6.97 17.04
C SER A 29 -17.78 -5.98 16.39
N GLY A 30 -18.74 -6.50 15.61
CA GLY A 30 -19.92 -5.77 15.16
C GLY A 30 -20.64 -6.45 14.00
N ASP A 31 -21.95 -6.63 14.14
CA ASP A 31 -22.94 -6.82 13.07
C ASP A 31 -22.87 -5.60 12.13
N VAL A 32 -21.84 -5.51 11.31
CA VAL A 32 -21.71 -4.43 10.33
C VAL A 32 -22.33 -4.96 9.03
N PRO A 33 -23.59 -4.60 8.72
CA PRO A 33 -24.26 -5.09 7.54
C PRO A 33 -23.45 -4.71 6.30
N ALA A 34 -23.28 -5.69 5.42
CA ALA A 34 -22.76 -5.47 4.08
C ALA A 34 -23.94 -5.15 3.15
N SER A 35 -23.75 -4.24 2.21
CA SER A 35 -24.71 -3.99 1.12
C SER A 35 -24.01 -3.99 -0.22
N LEU A 36 -24.70 -4.49 -1.25
CA LEU A 36 -24.28 -4.46 -2.65
C LEU A 36 -25.41 -3.84 -3.47
N ASP A 37 -25.13 -2.67 -4.05
CA ASP A 37 -26.02 -1.99 -4.99
C ASP A 37 -25.44 -2.13 -6.40
N ALA A 38 -26.28 -2.43 -7.40
CA ALA A 38 -25.92 -2.50 -8.82
C ALA A 38 -27.17 -2.39 -9.71
N ASP A 39 -26.99 -2.17 -11.01
CA ASP A 39 -28.10 -2.14 -11.97
C ASP A 39 -28.71 -3.54 -12.14
N THR A 40 -27.88 -4.59 -12.21
CA THR A 40 -28.30 -5.98 -12.20
C THR A 40 -27.48 -6.81 -11.22
N LEU A 41 -28.13 -7.77 -10.56
CA LEU A 41 -27.52 -8.71 -9.64
C LEU A 41 -28.10 -10.11 -9.88
N GLU A 42 -27.23 -11.06 -10.17
CA GLU A 42 -27.56 -12.48 -10.25
C GLU A 42 -26.88 -13.24 -9.11
N TYR A 43 -27.57 -14.22 -8.51
CA TYR A 43 -27.01 -15.07 -7.46
C TYR A 43 -27.42 -16.53 -7.67
N ASP A 44 -26.45 -17.40 -7.87
CA ASP A 44 -26.66 -18.85 -7.93
C ASP A 44 -26.46 -19.45 -6.53
N MET A 45 -27.56 -19.86 -5.90
CA MET A 45 -27.54 -20.50 -4.57
C MET A 45 -26.82 -21.86 -4.56
N ASN A 46 -26.73 -22.55 -5.69
CA ASN A 46 -26.06 -23.85 -5.79
C ASN A 46 -24.54 -23.69 -5.74
N THR A 47 -24.00 -22.72 -6.48
CA THR A 47 -22.56 -22.45 -6.55
C THR A 47 -22.09 -21.49 -5.45
N GLY A 48 -22.97 -20.60 -4.99
CA GLY A 48 -22.66 -19.48 -4.11
C GLY A 48 -22.13 -18.25 -4.85
N GLU A 49 -22.22 -18.20 -6.18
CA GLU A 49 -21.69 -17.12 -7.00
C GLU A 49 -22.70 -15.98 -7.17
N ALA A 50 -22.24 -14.74 -6.96
CA ALA A 50 -22.95 -13.51 -7.21
C ALA A 50 -22.24 -12.73 -8.33
N VAL A 51 -23.01 -12.19 -9.28
CA VAL A 51 -22.49 -11.34 -10.35
C VAL A 51 -23.29 -10.04 -10.38
N ALA A 52 -22.59 -8.91 -10.26
CA ALA A 52 -23.16 -7.57 -10.25
C ALA A 52 -22.65 -6.77 -11.45
N VAL A 53 -23.54 -6.11 -12.17
CA VAL A 53 -23.21 -5.32 -13.37
C VAL A 53 -23.86 -3.94 -13.26
N GLY A 54 -23.09 -2.90 -13.63
CA GLY A 54 -23.56 -1.52 -13.71
C GLY A 54 -23.63 -0.85 -12.35
N ASN A 55 -22.99 0.32 -12.21
CA ASN A 55 -22.99 1.16 -11.01
C ASN A 55 -22.75 0.37 -9.70
N VAL A 56 -21.84 -0.60 -9.73
CA VAL A 56 -21.60 -1.50 -8.60
C VAL A 56 -21.06 -0.69 -7.42
N LEU A 57 -21.67 -0.87 -6.26
CA LEU A 57 -21.24 -0.26 -5.01
C LEU A 57 -21.41 -1.23 -3.84
N LEU A 58 -20.28 -1.74 -3.36
CA LEU A 58 -20.16 -2.53 -2.15
C LEU A 58 -19.89 -1.61 -0.97
N LYS A 59 -20.62 -1.80 0.13
CA LYS A 59 -20.41 -1.05 1.38
C LYS A 59 -20.35 -2.00 2.55
N ARG A 60 -19.41 -1.73 3.46
CA ARG A 60 -19.34 -2.42 4.73
C ARG A 60 -18.54 -1.63 5.75
N GLY A 61 -19.20 -1.16 6.80
CA GLY A 61 -18.56 -0.31 7.80
C GLY A 61 -18.08 0.97 7.15
N THR A 62 -16.79 1.30 7.32
CA THR A 62 -16.15 2.44 6.65
C THR A 62 -15.64 2.11 5.25
N SER A 63 -15.64 0.84 4.86
CA SER A 63 -15.19 0.37 3.55
C SER A 63 -16.27 0.56 2.48
N LYS A 64 -15.86 1.06 1.31
CA LYS A 64 -16.68 1.19 0.10
C LYS A 64 -15.84 0.80 -1.11
N VAL A 65 -16.39 -0.02 -1.99
CA VAL A 65 -15.76 -0.37 -3.27
C VAL A 65 -16.77 -0.15 -4.38
N ALA A 66 -16.40 0.62 -5.40
CA ALA A 66 -17.21 0.89 -6.56
C ALA A 66 -16.51 0.43 -7.84
N GLY A 67 -17.28 0.04 -8.85
CA GLY A 67 -16.80 -0.38 -10.17
C GLY A 67 -17.93 -0.58 -11.18
N ALA A 68 -17.59 -1.06 -12.37
CA ALA A 68 -18.57 -1.36 -13.43
C ALA A 68 -19.12 -2.79 -13.34
N HIS A 69 -18.32 -3.73 -12.85
CA HIS A 69 -18.66 -5.14 -12.73
C HIS A 69 -18.03 -5.73 -11.47
N ALA A 70 -18.70 -6.66 -10.80
CA ALA A 70 -18.12 -7.40 -9.69
C ALA A 70 -18.61 -8.84 -9.64
N THR A 71 -17.73 -9.73 -9.19
CA THR A 71 -18.08 -11.11 -8.85
C THR A 71 -17.80 -11.36 -7.38
N TYR A 72 -18.57 -12.27 -6.77
CA TYR A 72 -18.33 -12.73 -5.41
C TYR A 72 -18.77 -14.18 -5.24
N ASN A 73 -17.95 -15.02 -4.62
CA ASN A 73 -18.34 -16.37 -4.25
C ASN A 73 -18.48 -16.49 -2.72
N SER A 74 -19.67 -16.82 -2.23
CA SER A 74 -19.96 -16.90 -0.78
C SER A 74 -19.30 -18.09 -0.08
N LYS A 75 -18.87 -19.12 -0.82
CA LYS A 75 -18.21 -20.30 -0.26
C LYS A 75 -16.70 -20.11 -0.14
N THR A 76 -16.07 -19.52 -1.15
CA THR A 76 -14.61 -19.28 -1.17
C THR A 76 -14.23 -17.89 -0.67
N GLN A 77 -15.20 -16.97 -0.60
CA GLN A 77 -15.01 -15.55 -0.34
C GLN A 77 -14.16 -14.83 -1.39
N ALA A 78 -13.94 -15.47 -2.55
CA ALA A 78 -13.25 -14.83 -3.66
C ALA A 78 -14.13 -13.71 -4.26
N ALA A 79 -13.51 -12.61 -4.65
CA ALA A 79 -14.20 -11.47 -5.24
C ALA A 79 -13.37 -10.81 -6.33
N THR A 80 -14.04 -10.23 -7.32
CA THR A 80 -13.41 -9.31 -8.28
C THR A 80 -14.26 -8.05 -8.43
N VAL A 81 -13.61 -6.94 -8.76
CA VAL A 81 -14.25 -5.70 -9.17
C VAL A 81 -13.45 -5.14 -10.35
N ASP A 82 -14.16 -4.79 -11.43
CA ASP A 82 -13.60 -4.34 -12.69
C ASP A 82 -14.16 -2.98 -13.09
N GLY A 83 -13.33 -2.18 -13.76
CA GLY A 83 -13.73 -0.97 -14.48
C GLY A 83 -13.82 0.26 -13.57
N ASN A 84 -12.78 1.11 -13.64
CA ASN A 84 -12.65 2.34 -12.85
C ASN A 84 -12.90 2.10 -11.36
N VAL A 85 -12.21 1.10 -10.81
CA VAL A 85 -12.40 0.71 -9.42
C VAL A 85 -12.02 1.86 -8.51
N ILE A 86 -12.90 2.18 -7.57
CA ILE A 86 -12.64 3.14 -6.50
C ILE A 86 -12.91 2.44 -5.19
N ALA A 87 -11.88 2.36 -4.36
CA ALA A 87 -11.95 1.71 -3.08
C ALA A 87 -11.54 2.67 -1.98
N VAL A 88 -12.37 2.78 -0.94
CA VAL A 88 -12.21 3.73 0.17
C VAL A 88 -12.40 2.98 1.46
N ARG A 89 -11.51 3.18 2.44
CA ARG A 89 -11.72 2.79 3.84
C ARG A 89 -11.06 3.84 4.72
N ASP A 90 -11.81 4.39 5.66
CA ASP A 90 -11.36 5.47 6.54
C ASP A 90 -10.77 6.65 5.73
N ASP A 91 -9.47 6.92 5.89
CA ASP A 91 -8.73 7.96 5.16
C ASP A 91 -7.97 7.43 3.93
N LEU A 92 -8.01 6.12 3.67
CA LEU A 92 -7.52 5.54 2.43
C LEU A 92 -8.50 5.80 1.29
N ARG A 93 -7.96 6.22 0.15
CA ARG A 93 -8.59 6.06 -1.16
C ARG A 93 -7.62 5.42 -2.15
N MET A 94 -8.04 4.36 -2.82
CA MET A 94 -7.35 3.69 -3.92
C MET A 94 -8.20 3.70 -5.18
N THR A 95 -7.56 3.84 -6.34
CA THR A 95 -8.15 3.63 -7.67
C THR A 95 -7.31 2.66 -8.47
N CYS A 96 -7.95 1.83 -9.29
CA CYS A 96 -7.29 0.92 -10.22
C CYS A 96 -8.26 0.45 -11.34
N ASP A 97 -7.77 -0.31 -12.30
CA ASP A 97 -8.59 -0.88 -13.36
C ASP A 97 -9.29 -2.18 -12.91
N HIS A 98 -8.58 -2.99 -12.10
CA HIS A 98 -9.05 -4.26 -11.58
C HIS A 98 -8.62 -4.46 -10.12
N LEU A 99 -9.51 -5.05 -9.32
CA LEU A 99 -9.28 -5.44 -7.94
C LEU A 99 -9.78 -6.86 -7.73
N MET A 100 -8.98 -7.72 -7.09
CA MET A 100 -9.42 -9.05 -6.69
C MET A 100 -9.03 -9.38 -5.25
N SER A 101 -9.77 -10.32 -4.67
CA SER A 101 -9.42 -11.00 -3.42
C SER A 101 -9.61 -12.50 -3.56
N ASP A 102 -8.62 -13.29 -3.15
CA ASP A 102 -8.74 -14.73 -2.91
C ASP A 102 -9.05 -14.94 -1.42
N GLY A 103 -10.34 -14.81 -1.09
CA GLY A 103 -10.83 -14.90 0.28
C GLY A 103 -10.16 -13.92 1.24
N GLN A 104 -9.47 -14.48 2.24
CA GLN A 104 -8.72 -13.72 3.25
C GLN A 104 -7.21 -13.86 3.11
N GLU A 105 -6.71 -14.51 2.06
CA GLU A 105 -5.29 -14.83 1.91
C GLU A 105 -4.54 -13.76 1.12
N HIS A 106 -5.14 -13.29 0.03
CA HIS A 106 -4.48 -12.45 -0.95
C HIS A 106 -5.45 -11.46 -1.59
N MET A 107 -4.98 -10.24 -1.79
CA MET A 107 -5.66 -9.21 -2.55
C MET A 107 -4.70 -8.63 -3.57
N MET A 108 -5.20 -8.28 -4.75
CA MET A 108 -4.39 -7.72 -5.82
C MET A 108 -5.15 -6.59 -6.51
N ALA A 109 -4.49 -5.44 -6.62
CA ALA A 109 -4.94 -4.32 -7.44
C ALA A 109 -4.03 -4.20 -8.66
N THR A 110 -4.61 -4.09 -9.86
CA THR A 110 -3.86 -3.98 -11.13
C THR A 110 -4.43 -2.90 -12.03
N GLY A 111 -3.55 -2.31 -12.84
CA GLY A 111 -3.87 -1.27 -13.81
C GLY A 111 -4.07 0.09 -13.15
N ASN A 112 -3.23 1.06 -13.50
CA ASN A 112 -3.31 2.45 -13.04
C ASN A 112 -3.55 2.59 -11.51
N VAL A 113 -2.86 1.78 -10.71
CA VAL A 113 -3.05 1.76 -9.26
C VAL A 113 -2.55 3.08 -8.68
N HIS A 114 -3.46 3.81 -8.05
CA HIS A 114 -3.14 5.04 -7.34
C HIS A 114 -3.83 5.04 -5.99
N ALA A 115 -3.05 5.20 -4.92
CA ALA A 115 -3.59 5.27 -3.57
C ALA A 115 -3.13 6.50 -2.82
N THR A 116 -3.97 6.96 -1.90
CA THR A 116 -3.74 8.13 -1.06
C THR A 116 -4.21 7.87 0.35
N GLN A 117 -3.44 8.33 1.33
CA GLN A 117 -3.81 8.33 2.75
C GLN A 117 -3.13 9.50 3.44
N GLY A 118 -3.91 10.49 3.88
CA GLY A 118 -3.37 11.72 4.47
C GLY A 118 -2.42 12.45 3.51
N ASP A 119 -1.15 12.58 3.90
CA ASP A 119 -0.09 13.21 3.11
C ASP A 119 0.69 12.23 2.21
N LYS A 120 0.25 10.97 2.14
CA LYS A 120 0.95 9.88 1.45
C LYS A 120 0.24 9.55 0.16
N SER A 121 1.03 9.18 -0.85
CA SER A 121 0.48 8.54 -2.04
C SER A 121 1.38 7.43 -2.57
N PHE A 122 0.75 6.57 -3.36
CA PHE A 122 1.41 5.57 -4.17
C PHE A 122 0.85 5.63 -5.59
N SER A 123 1.71 5.39 -6.58
CA SER A 123 1.32 5.17 -7.98
C SER A 123 2.14 4.04 -8.57
N GLY A 124 1.48 3.06 -9.20
CA GLY A 124 2.13 1.91 -9.82
C GLY A 124 1.17 1.11 -10.70
N GLU A 125 1.65 0.00 -11.25
CA GLU A 125 0.85 -0.85 -12.12
C GLU A 125 0.17 -2.00 -11.39
N GLN A 126 0.78 -2.50 -10.31
CA GLN A 126 0.25 -3.62 -9.53
C GLN A 126 0.66 -3.53 -8.06
N VAL A 127 -0.23 -3.96 -7.16
CA VAL A 127 0.04 -4.14 -5.72
C VAL A 127 -0.59 -5.45 -5.28
N ASP A 128 0.20 -6.32 -4.66
CA ASP A 128 -0.24 -7.53 -4.01
C ASP A 128 -0.20 -7.36 -2.49
N TYR A 129 -1.22 -7.88 -1.81
CA TYR A 129 -1.37 -7.76 -0.37
C TYR A 129 -1.79 -9.09 0.27
N PHE A 130 -1.09 -9.45 1.34
CA PHE A 130 -1.26 -10.69 2.09
C PHE A 130 -1.54 -10.36 3.57
N PRO A 131 -2.81 -10.12 3.95
CA PRO A 131 -3.18 -9.69 5.31
C PRO A 131 -2.76 -10.70 6.39
N GLN A 132 -2.83 -11.99 6.10
CA GLN A 132 -2.47 -13.02 7.07
C GLN A 132 -0.96 -13.20 7.24
N GLN A 133 -0.15 -12.65 6.34
CA GLN A 133 1.32 -12.75 6.35
C GLN A 133 1.95 -11.49 6.92
N ASN A 134 1.52 -11.06 8.11
CA ASN A 134 2.03 -9.85 8.76
C ASN A 134 1.70 -8.56 7.98
N ASP A 135 0.52 -8.52 7.35
CA ASP A 135 0.11 -7.48 6.42
C ASP A 135 1.19 -7.23 5.35
N TYR A 136 1.65 -8.29 4.70
CA TYR A 136 2.75 -8.22 3.74
C TYR A 136 2.29 -7.66 2.39
N VAL A 137 3.09 -6.77 1.80
CA VAL A 137 2.81 -6.13 0.52
C VAL A 137 3.96 -6.36 -0.44
N VAL A 138 3.61 -6.61 -1.70
CA VAL A 138 4.56 -6.76 -2.81
C VAL A 138 4.17 -5.84 -3.96
N ILE A 139 5.15 -5.10 -4.47
CA ILE A 139 5.04 -4.29 -5.69
C ILE A 139 6.19 -4.72 -6.59
N ASP A 140 5.94 -5.73 -7.43
CA ASP A 140 6.99 -6.37 -8.25
C ASP A 140 7.34 -5.60 -9.53
N ARG A 141 6.57 -4.54 -9.85
CA ARG A 141 6.71 -3.71 -11.06
C ARG A 141 7.06 -2.26 -10.74
N GLY A 142 7.58 -2.04 -9.54
CA GLY A 142 7.94 -0.73 -9.03
C GLY A 142 6.75 0.22 -8.93
N GLY A 143 7.07 1.48 -8.66
CA GLY A 143 6.10 2.53 -8.49
C GLY A 143 6.74 3.74 -7.84
N THR A 144 5.96 4.80 -7.69
CA THR A 144 6.36 6.01 -6.97
C THR A 144 5.57 6.10 -5.68
N MET A 145 6.28 6.13 -4.57
CA MET A 145 5.73 6.45 -3.26
C MET A 145 6.06 7.90 -2.93
N THR A 146 5.11 8.63 -2.37
CA THR A 146 5.34 9.99 -1.90
C THR A 146 4.83 10.20 -0.49
N GLN A 147 5.47 11.12 0.22
CA GLN A 147 4.91 11.76 1.41
C GLN A 147 5.23 13.25 1.38
N GLY A 148 4.20 14.08 1.16
CA GLY A 148 4.43 15.49 0.84
C GLY A 148 5.29 15.61 -0.43
N ASP A 149 6.43 16.30 -0.32
CA ASP A 149 7.34 16.54 -1.45
C ASP A 149 8.45 15.49 -1.58
N ASP A 150 8.52 14.56 -0.62
CA ASP A 150 9.53 13.51 -0.60
C ASP A 150 9.05 12.30 -1.43
N THR A 151 9.95 11.68 -2.17
CA THR A 151 9.67 10.58 -3.08
C THR A 151 10.58 9.38 -2.85
N PHE A 152 10.06 8.19 -3.12
CA PHE A 152 10.80 6.94 -3.12
C PHE A 152 10.41 6.08 -4.32
N THR A 153 11.41 5.49 -4.98
CA THR A 153 11.23 4.56 -6.09
C THR A 153 12.19 3.37 -5.97
N ALA A 154 11.78 2.22 -6.51
CA ALA A 154 12.60 1.03 -6.72
C ALA A 154 11.95 0.16 -7.80
N ASN A 155 12.71 -0.78 -8.37
CA ASN A 155 12.19 -1.74 -9.34
C ASN A 155 11.20 -2.73 -8.68
N ARG A 156 11.43 -3.08 -7.42
CA ARG A 156 10.54 -3.91 -6.60
C ARG A 156 10.48 -3.38 -5.18
N ILE A 157 9.31 -3.44 -4.56
CA ILE A 157 9.10 -2.99 -3.18
C ILE A 157 8.40 -4.09 -2.40
N TYR A 158 8.92 -4.35 -1.21
CA TYR A 158 8.36 -5.27 -0.23
C TYR A 158 8.07 -4.49 1.05
N GLY A 159 7.01 -4.85 1.77
CA GLY A 159 6.79 -4.28 3.09
C GLY A 159 5.97 -5.14 4.02
N TRP A 160 6.30 -5.06 5.30
CA TRP A 160 5.62 -5.72 6.39
C TRP A 160 5.01 -4.64 7.28
N LEU A 161 3.73 -4.36 7.06
CA LEU A 161 3.09 -3.15 7.59
C LEU A 161 3.02 -3.17 9.10
N LYS A 162 2.76 -4.35 9.69
CA LYS A 162 2.75 -4.50 11.14
C LYS A 162 4.09 -4.16 11.77
N ASP A 163 5.20 -4.38 11.08
CA ASP A 163 6.56 -4.13 11.58
C ASP A 163 7.13 -2.77 11.15
N GLU A 164 6.42 -2.05 10.29
CA GLU A 164 6.93 -0.84 9.62
C GLU A 164 8.30 -1.08 8.95
N HIS A 165 8.47 -2.26 8.35
CA HIS A 165 9.69 -2.69 7.68
C HIS A 165 9.46 -2.71 6.16
N TYR A 166 10.36 -2.07 5.40
CA TYR A 166 10.20 -1.91 3.95
C TYR A 166 11.52 -2.10 3.23
N ILE A 167 11.48 -2.79 2.09
CA ILE A 167 12.65 -3.04 1.25
C ILE A 167 12.35 -2.60 -0.17
N GLY A 168 13.13 -1.66 -0.71
CA GLY A 168 13.19 -1.39 -2.14
C GLY A 168 14.38 -2.08 -2.76
N GLN A 169 14.15 -2.88 -3.78
CA GLN A 169 15.18 -3.64 -4.49
C GLN A 169 15.27 -3.21 -5.96
N GLY A 170 16.49 -3.02 -6.43
CA GLY A 170 16.84 -2.55 -7.76
C GLY A 170 16.60 -1.04 -7.91
N ASN A 171 17.66 -0.29 -8.20
CA ASN A 171 17.60 1.17 -8.38
C ASN A 171 16.82 1.88 -7.26
N ALA A 172 17.02 1.48 -6.00
CA ALA A 172 16.34 2.08 -4.88
C ALA A 172 16.83 3.53 -4.71
N HIS A 173 15.89 4.49 -4.71
CA HIS A 173 16.20 5.92 -4.74
C HIS A 173 15.20 6.69 -3.90
N VAL A 174 15.71 7.56 -3.04
CA VAL A 174 14.93 8.49 -2.22
C VAL A 174 15.37 9.92 -2.51
N VAL A 175 14.39 10.79 -2.75
CA VAL A 175 14.58 12.23 -2.80
C VAL A 175 13.77 12.82 -1.65
N SER A 176 14.43 13.48 -0.71
CA SER A 176 13.79 14.07 0.47
C SER A 176 14.15 15.55 0.57
N PRO A 177 13.46 16.43 -0.20
CA PRO A 177 13.62 17.87 -0.08
C PRO A 177 13.35 18.35 1.35
N SER A 178 12.42 17.71 2.08
CA SER A 178 12.10 18.06 3.47
C SER A 178 13.30 17.91 4.43
N ARG A 179 14.32 17.15 4.01
CA ARG A 179 15.56 16.90 4.76
C ARG A 179 16.81 17.40 4.06
N GLY A 180 16.66 18.07 2.90
CA GLY A 180 17.79 18.48 2.05
C GLY A 180 18.68 17.29 1.67
N MET A 181 18.07 16.12 1.45
CA MET A 181 18.76 14.84 1.30
C MET A 181 18.30 14.11 0.04
N GLU A 182 19.24 13.42 -0.61
CA GLU A 182 18.97 12.45 -1.66
C GLU A 182 19.86 11.23 -1.43
N ALA A 183 19.35 10.02 -1.65
CA ALA A 183 20.16 8.81 -1.48
C ALA A 183 19.69 7.68 -2.38
N GLY A 184 20.58 6.74 -2.68
CA GLY A 184 20.22 5.58 -3.48
C GLY A 184 21.26 4.47 -3.47
N GLY A 185 20.87 3.33 -4.04
CA GLY A 185 21.71 2.14 -4.17
C GLY A 185 20.95 1.00 -4.84
N ASP A 186 21.56 -0.19 -4.87
CA ASP A 186 20.96 -1.38 -5.45
C ASP A 186 19.78 -1.87 -4.59
N GLN A 187 19.85 -1.69 -3.27
CA GLN A 187 18.76 -1.99 -2.34
C GLN A 187 18.75 -0.99 -1.17
N MET A 188 17.56 -0.66 -0.69
CA MET A 188 17.34 0.12 0.53
C MET A 188 16.39 -0.65 1.46
N ASP A 189 16.81 -0.86 2.69
CA ASP A 189 16.10 -1.59 3.72
C ASP A 189 15.83 -0.66 4.92
N TYR A 190 14.55 -0.38 5.19
CA TYR A 190 14.11 0.60 6.17
C TYR A 190 13.38 -0.02 7.34
N TYR A 191 13.75 0.40 8.55
CA TYR A 191 13.16 -0.03 9.81
C TYR A 191 12.46 1.15 10.49
N GLY A 192 11.13 1.13 10.57
CA GLY A 192 10.33 2.23 11.12
C GLY A 192 10.15 2.21 12.64
N LYS A 193 10.08 1.01 13.24
CA LYS A 193 9.87 0.84 14.69
C LYS A 193 11.14 0.98 15.52
N GLU A 194 12.22 0.32 15.12
CA GLU A 194 13.49 0.28 15.86
C GLU A 194 14.54 1.18 15.18
N ASP A 195 15.14 2.10 15.94
CA ASP A 195 16.20 3.04 15.55
C ASP A 195 15.90 4.03 14.40
N LYS A 196 14.76 3.88 13.70
CA LYS A 196 14.39 4.66 12.50
C LYS A 196 15.55 4.81 11.53
N LYS A 197 15.94 3.71 10.89
CA LYS A 197 17.12 3.68 10.04
C LYS A 197 16.81 3.13 8.65
N ALA A 198 17.56 3.63 7.67
CA ALA A 198 17.63 3.06 6.33
C ALA A 198 19.04 2.49 6.11
N VAL A 199 19.12 1.23 5.70
CA VAL A 199 20.35 0.55 5.30
C VAL A 199 20.36 0.47 3.79
N ILE A 200 21.33 1.12 3.16
CA ILE A 200 21.51 1.11 1.71
C ILE A 200 22.66 0.19 1.39
N THR A 201 22.47 -0.75 0.46
CA THR A 201 23.48 -1.74 0.06
C THR A 201 23.61 -1.80 -1.45
N GLY A 202 24.85 -2.00 -1.92
CA GLY A 202 25.19 -2.06 -3.33
C GLY A 202 25.20 -0.66 -3.94
N ASN A 203 26.37 -0.22 -4.42
CA ASN A 203 26.56 1.12 -5.01
C ASN A 203 25.94 2.27 -4.18
N ALA A 204 25.96 2.15 -2.86
CA ALA A 204 25.24 3.08 -1.97
C ALA A 204 25.85 4.48 -2.01
N TRP A 205 24.99 5.48 -2.15
CA TRP A 205 25.36 6.89 -2.15
C TRP A 205 24.31 7.75 -1.46
N ALA A 206 24.75 8.90 -0.95
CA ALA A 206 23.87 9.93 -0.41
C ALA A 206 24.47 11.32 -0.64
N VAL A 207 23.60 12.30 -0.80
CA VAL A 207 23.91 13.73 -0.85
C VAL A 207 23.11 14.42 0.25
N GLN A 208 23.77 15.18 1.11
CA GLN A 208 23.13 16.00 2.14
C GLN A 208 23.86 17.35 2.22
N GLU A 209 23.12 18.45 2.00
CA GLU A 209 23.67 19.81 2.08
C GLU A 209 25.01 20.00 1.33
N ASN A 210 25.09 19.49 0.08
CA ASN A 210 26.26 19.45 -0.80
C ASN A 210 27.38 18.44 -0.43
N ASN A 211 27.25 17.72 0.68
CA ASN A 211 28.18 16.65 1.01
C ASN A 211 27.78 15.36 0.31
N THR A 212 28.72 14.73 -0.40
CA THR A 212 28.50 13.43 -1.04
C THR A 212 29.18 12.33 -0.25
N MET A 213 28.44 11.26 0.04
CA MET A 213 28.90 10.07 0.72
C MET A 213 28.70 8.86 -0.20
N ARG A 214 29.67 7.94 -0.23
CA ARG A 214 29.60 6.71 -1.03
C ARG A 214 30.18 5.55 -0.25
N SER A 215 29.54 4.39 -0.35
CA SER A 215 29.97 3.16 0.30
C SER A 215 29.37 1.95 -0.42
N ASN A 216 29.84 0.74 -0.13
CA ASN A 216 29.09 -0.46 -0.51
C ASN A 216 27.90 -0.72 0.43
N ARG A 217 27.99 -0.24 1.66
CA ARG A 217 26.92 -0.29 2.67
C ARG A 217 26.90 1.00 3.46
N MET A 218 25.75 1.67 3.49
CA MET A 218 25.53 2.90 4.24
C MET A 218 24.37 2.71 5.20
N THR A 219 24.45 3.28 6.39
CA THR A 219 23.32 3.31 7.33
C THR A 219 22.99 4.77 7.64
N ILE A 220 21.76 5.16 7.35
CA ILE A 220 21.24 6.50 7.60
C ILE A 220 20.28 6.39 8.78
N TYR A 221 20.58 7.08 9.88
CA TYR A 221 19.68 7.20 11.02
C TYR A 221 18.83 8.45 10.86
N LEU A 222 17.52 8.30 10.98
CA LEU A 222 16.56 9.39 10.90
C LEU A 222 16.24 9.82 12.34
N ALA A 223 16.74 10.99 12.75
CA ALA A 223 16.49 11.49 14.10
C ALA A 223 15.00 11.78 14.32
N ASP A 224 14.56 11.71 15.58
CA ASP A 224 13.19 11.97 16.00
C ASP A 224 12.68 13.38 15.68
N ASP A 225 13.58 14.33 15.45
CA ASP A 225 13.29 15.71 15.04
C ASP A 225 13.28 15.94 13.52
N GLY A 226 13.58 14.90 12.73
CA GLY A 226 13.66 14.97 11.28
C GLY A 226 15.04 15.27 10.71
N SER A 227 16.07 15.51 11.53
CA SER A 227 17.45 15.58 11.05
C SER A 227 17.99 14.17 10.74
N ALA A 228 18.59 13.97 9.57
CA ALA A 228 19.33 12.73 9.32
C ALA A 228 20.73 12.86 9.94
N LYS A 229 21.15 11.87 10.74
CA LYS A 229 22.55 11.70 11.13
C LYS A 229 23.09 10.47 10.39
N VAL A 230 24.06 10.70 9.52
CA VAL A 230 24.77 9.62 8.82
C VAL A 230 25.93 9.17 9.72
N GLN A 231 26.05 7.86 9.94
CA GLN A 231 27.14 7.25 10.71
C GLN A 231 27.82 6.14 9.91
#